data_AF-A0A0F9SQQ0-F1
#
_entry.id   AF-A0A0F9SQQ0-F1
#
_cell.length_a   1.000
_cell.length_b   1.000
_cell.length_c   1.000
_cell.angle_alpha   90.00
_cell.angle_beta   90.00
_cell.angle_gamma   90.00
#
_symmetry.space_group_name_H-M   'P 1'
#
loop_
_entity.id
_entity.type
_entity.pdbx_description
1 polymer ?
#
loop_
_entity_poly.entity_id
_entity_poly.type
_entity_poly.pdbx_seq_one_letter_code
_entity_poly.pdbx_strand_id
1 'polypeptide(L)'
;MSDQTTNSPKVYVYAYLDPRKPGNFVYDGSAFSYEPFYVGKGSMKASKRHLHLAKAHHGENEFKERKIRRILEAGLEPVIHRVAVQNQTEACALEVKWIRTIGKGSKGPLTNIWPGGDLGPGHETL
;
A
#
# COMPACT_ATOMS: atom_id res chain seq x y z
N MET A 1 -24.80 30.34 -7.94
CA MET A 1 -24.45 28.97 -8.34
C MET A 1 -23.66 28.38 -7.20
N SER A 2 -24.31 27.59 -6.36
CA SER A 2 -23.73 27.00 -5.16
C SER A 2 -22.80 25.85 -5.56
N ASP A 3 -21.50 26.05 -5.34
CA ASP A 3 -20.48 25.03 -5.48
C ASP A 3 -20.66 23.99 -4.37
N GLN A 4 -21.39 22.92 -4.70
CA GLN A 4 -21.50 21.74 -3.85
C GLN A 4 -20.17 20.99 -3.94
N THR A 5 -19.16 21.43 -3.17
CA THR A 5 -17.98 20.61 -2.92
C THR A 5 -18.44 19.37 -2.16
N THR A 6 -18.69 18.28 -2.88
CA THR A 6 -19.02 16.99 -2.31
C THR A 6 -17.81 16.53 -1.49
N ASN A 7 -17.90 16.69 -0.17
CA ASN A 7 -16.88 16.27 0.80
C ASN A 7 -16.91 14.74 0.98
N SER A 8 -16.76 14.00 -0.13
CA SER A 8 -16.62 12.56 -0.09
C SER A 8 -15.28 12.23 0.56
N PRO A 9 -15.23 11.29 1.54
CA PRO A 9 -13.98 10.95 2.19
C PRO A 9 -13.00 10.40 1.15
N LYS A 10 -11.88 11.12 0.94
CA LYS A 10 -10.81 10.67 0.03
C LYS A 10 -10.27 9.33 0.50
N VAL A 11 -10.47 8.30 -0.31
CA VAL A 11 -9.81 7.00 -0.15
C VAL A 11 -8.49 7.07 -0.90
N TYR A 12 -7.45 6.44 -0.36
CA TYR A 12 -6.14 6.37 -1.00
C TYR A 12 -5.79 4.92 -1.28
N VAL A 13 -5.21 4.67 -2.44
CA VAL A 13 -4.38 3.48 -2.68
C VAL A 13 -2.94 3.90 -2.47
N TYR A 14 -2.17 3.10 -1.75
CA TYR A 14 -0.80 3.43 -1.39
C TYR A 14 0.13 2.24 -1.54
N ALA A 15 1.37 2.54 -1.91
CA ALA A 15 2.47 1.60 -1.97
C ALA A 15 3.55 2.01 -0.97
N TYR A 16 3.99 1.04 -0.17
CA TYR A 16 5.19 1.14 0.64
C TYR A 16 6.39 0.75 -0.24
N LEU A 17 7.39 1.62 -0.29
CA LEU A 17 8.59 1.44 -1.12
C LEU A 17 9.84 1.31 -0.26
N ASP A 18 10.80 0.51 -0.72
CA ASP A 18 12.06 0.22 -0.02
C ASP A 18 13.14 1.25 -0.42
N PRO A 19 13.48 2.24 0.43
CA PRO A 19 14.43 3.30 0.09
C PRO A 19 15.85 2.78 -0.17
N ARG A 20 16.16 1.54 0.22
CA ARG A 20 17.45 0.88 -0.03
C ARG A 20 17.58 0.39 -1.47
N LYS A 21 16.49 0.43 -2.24
CA LYS A 21 16.40 0.02 -3.65
C LYS A 21 15.89 1.18 -4.52
N PRO A 22 16.69 2.25 -4.70
CA PRO A 22 16.34 3.34 -5.59
C PRO A 22 16.31 2.87 -7.05
N GLY A 23 15.42 3.45 -7.84
CA GLY A 23 15.32 3.15 -9.26
C GLY A 23 13.98 3.59 -9.85
N ASN A 24 13.86 3.54 -11.17
CA ASN A 24 12.59 3.81 -11.84
C ASN A 24 11.85 2.48 -12.08
N PHE A 25 10.93 2.14 -11.18
CA PHE A 25 10.14 0.91 -11.27
C PHE A 25 8.78 1.23 -11.94
N VAL A 26 8.58 0.73 -13.16
CA VAL A 26 7.37 1.00 -13.95
C VAL A 26 6.55 -0.27 -14.09
N TYR A 27 5.28 -0.21 -13.67
CA TYR A 27 4.32 -1.30 -13.76
C TYR A 27 3.00 -0.79 -14.34
N ASP A 28 2.68 -1.22 -15.55
CA ASP A 28 1.44 -0.86 -16.26
C ASP A 28 1.10 0.64 -16.19
N GLY A 29 2.09 1.48 -16.52
CA GLY A 29 1.99 2.94 -16.51
C GLY A 29 2.15 3.62 -15.15
N SER A 30 2.23 2.86 -14.05
CA SER A 30 2.53 3.42 -12.71
C SER A 30 4.03 3.41 -12.45
N ALA A 31 4.60 4.55 -12.04
CA ALA A 31 6.03 4.69 -11.78
C ALA A 31 6.31 4.92 -10.28
N PHE A 32 7.32 4.22 -9.75
CA PHE A 32 7.79 4.33 -8.38
C PHE A 32 9.30 4.62 -8.37
N SER A 33 9.74 5.55 -7.52
CA SER A 33 11.16 5.94 -7.39
C SER A 33 12.01 4.94 -6.58
N TYR A 34 11.36 3.92 -6.02
CA TYR A 34 11.96 2.86 -5.22
C TYR A 34 11.15 1.56 -5.40
N GLU A 35 11.75 0.40 -5.12
CA GLU A 35 11.07 -0.89 -5.28
C GLU A 35 9.83 -0.96 -4.34
N PRO A 36 8.61 -1.13 -4.88
CA PRO A 36 7.43 -1.34 -4.05
C PRO A 36 7.50 -2.71 -3.38
N PHE A 37 7.15 -2.78 -2.09
CA PHE A 37 7.10 -4.04 -1.35
C PHE A 37 5.76 -4.34 -0.69
N TYR A 38 4.84 -3.39 -0.64
CA TYR A 38 3.48 -3.63 -0.15
C TYR A 38 2.51 -2.62 -0.73
N VAL A 39 1.30 -3.07 -1.06
CA VAL A 39 0.20 -2.22 -1.52
C VAL A 39 -0.98 -2.34 -0.56
N GLY A 40 -1.67 -1.24 -0.27
CA GLY A 40 -2.91 -1.26 0.48
C GLY A 40 -3.83 -0.10 0.09
N LYS A 41 -5.08 -0.18 0.54
CA LYS A 41 -6.06 0.92 0.44
C LYS A 41 -6.51 1.43 1.80
N GLY A 42 -7.00 2.67 1.85
CA GLY A 42 -7.64 3.24 3.03
C GLY A 42 -7.40 4.73 3.21
N SER A 43 -7.62 5.22 4.43
CA SER A 43 -7.40 6.63 4.75
C SER A 43 -5.92 7.00 4.81
N MET A 44 -5.61 8.30 4.76
CA MET A 44 -4.25 8.79 4.99
C MET A 44 -3.68 8.29 6.33
N LYS A 45 -4.50 8.25 7.39
CA LYS A 45 -4.12 7.70 8.69
C LYS A 45 -3.80 6.20 8.60
N ALA A 46 -4.60 5.43 7.87
CA ALA A 46 -4.35 4.00 7.66
C ALA A 46 -2.99 3.74 7.00
N SER A 47 -2.63 4.54 5.99
CA SER A 47 -1.33 4.40 5.32
C SER A 47 -0.14 4.63 6.27
N LYS A 48 -0.27 5.49 7.30
CA LYS A 48 0.80 5.73 8.30
C LYS A 48 0.76 4.75 9.47
N ARG A 49 -0.43 4.21 9.79
CA ARG A 49 -0.64 3.29 10.92
C ARG A 49 0.23 2.04 10.81
N HIS A 50 0.43 1.50 9.61
CA HIS A 50 1.26 0.30 9.44
C HIS A 50 2.73 0.51 9.82
N LEU A 51 3.30 1.69 9.55
CA LEU A 51 4.65 2.02 10.00
C LEU A 51 4.73 2.09 11.53
N HIS A 52 3.72 2.68 12.17
CA HIS A 52 3.65 2.73 13.63
C HIS A 52 3.50 1.34 14.26
N LEU A 53 2.60 0.50 13.73
CA LEU A 53 2.40 -0.88 14.20
C LEU A 53 3.64 -1.76 14.01
N ALA A 54 4.36 -1.61 12.90
CA ALA A 54 5.59 -2.35 12.66
C ALA A 54 6.70 -1.97 13.65
N LYS A 55 6.78 -0.69 14.07
CA LYS A 55 7.68 -0.25 15.15
C LYS A 55 7.28 -0.84 16.50
N ALA A 56 5.99 -1.13 16.69
CA ALA A 56 5.44 -1.68 17.93
C ALA A 56 5.31 -3.21 17.95
N HIS A 57 5.73 -3.93 16.89
CA HIS A 57 5.62 -5.40 16.78
C HIS A 57 4.18 -5.96 16.91
N HIS A 58 3.17 -5.26 16.38
CA HIS A 58 1.75 -5.60 16.53
C HIS A 58 0.99 -5.80 15.20
N GLY A 59 1.69 -6.06 14.09
CA GLY A 59 1.09 -6.25 12.78
C GLY A 59 0.87 -7.72 12.42
N GLU A 60 -0.20 -7.97 11.66
CA GLU A 60 -0.61 -9.32 11.24
C GLU A 60 0.19 -9.87 10.04
N ASN A 61 0.95 -9.01 9.34
CA ASN A 61 1.70 -9.40 8.15
C ASN A 61 3.21 -9.42 8.42
N GLU A 62 3.71 -10.57 8.88
CA GLU A 62 5.11 -10.77 9.28
C GLU A 62 6.10 -10.40 8.17
N PHE A 63 5.81 -10.74 6.90
CA PHE A 63 6.70 -10.43 5.78
C PHE A 63 6.84 -8.91 5.56
N LYS A 64 5.72 -8.19 5.61
CA LYS A 64 5.70 -6.72 5.53
C LYS A 64 6.48 -6.13 6.70
N GLU A 65 6.22 -6.59 7.91
CA GLU A 65 6.90 -6.07 9.09
C GLU A 65 8.40 -6.32 9.05
N ARG A 66 8.82 -7.54 8.70
CA ARG A 66 10.24 -7.88 8.59
C ARG A 66 10.94 -7.00 7.55
N LYS A 67 10.27 -6.69 6.44
CA LYS A 67 10.80 -5.73 5.45
C LYS A 67 10.95 -4.34 6.08
N ILE A 68 9.93 -3.83 6.77
CA ILE A 68 9.96 -2.52 7.43
C ILE A 68 11.10 -2.48 8.47
N ARG A 69 11.24 -3.49 9.33
CA ARG A 69 12.31 -3.57 10.34
C ARG A 69 13.69 -3.48 9.71
N ARG A 70 13.94 -4.24 8.64
CA ARG A 70 15.23 -4.17 7.92
C ARG A 70 15.50 -2.81 7.26
N ILE A 71 14.46 -2.05 6.91
CA ILE A 71 14.60 -0.67 6.44
C ILE A 71 14.97 0.25 7.61
N LEU A 72 14.30 0.10 8.75
CA LEU A 72 14.57 0.85 9.98
C LEU A 72 15.99 0.58 10.54
N GLU A 73 16.44 -0.68 10.53
CA GLU A 73 17.79 -1.10 10.93
C GLU A 73 18.88 -0.41 10.09
N ALA A 74 18.58 -0.03 8.84
CA ALA A 74 19.47 0.73 7.98
C ALA A 74 19.43 2.25 8.24
N GLY A 75 18.71 2.71 9.27
CA GLY A 75 18.52 4.12 9.58
C GLY A 75 17.56 4.85 8.63
N LEU A 76 16.72 4.13 7.89
CA LEU A 76 15.80 4.66 6.89
C LEU A 76 14.33 4.39 7.26
N GLU A 77 13.39 5.06 6.61
CA GLU A 77 11.96 4.74 6.69
C GLU A 77 11.38 4.39 5.33
N PRO A 78 10.39 3.48 5.24
CA PRO A 78 9.70 3.21 3.99
C PRO A 78 9.08 4.48 3.39
N VAL A 79 9.23 4.66 2.09
CA VAL A 79 8.57 5.76 1.36
C VAL A 79 7.13 5.34 1.06
N ILE A 80 6.17 6.23 1.28
CA ILE A 80 4.76 5.95 0.98
C ILE A 80 4.33 6.75 -0.25
N HIS A 81 4.18 6.06 -1.38
CA HIS A 81 3.54 6.61 -2.58
C HIS A 81 2.02 6.45 -2.45
N ARG A 82 1.24 7.51 -2.77
CA ARG A 82 -0.21 7.52 -2.61
C ARG A 82 -0.91 8.09 -3.84
N VAL A 83 -2.05 7.49 -4.19
CA VAL A 83 -3.00 7.99 -5.20
C VAL A 83 -4.37 8.15 -4.54
N ALA A 84 -4.94 9.34 -4.62
CA ALA A 84 -6.31 9.60 -4.15
C ALA A 84 -7.31 9.15 -5.22
N VAL A 85 -8.36 8.47 -4.79
CA VAL A 85 -9.45 7.97 -5.65
C VAL A 85 -10.80 8.45 -5.13
N GLN A 86 -11.82 8.42 -5.99
CA GLN A 86 -13.12 9.03 -5.70
C GLN A 86 -13.97 8.19 -4.76
N ASN A 87 -13.85 6.85 -4.83
CA ASN A 87 -14.68 5.94 -4.07
C ASN A 87 -13.97 4.61 -3.76
N GLN A 88 -14.61 3.76 -2.94
CA GLN A 88 -14.06 2.48 -2.51
C GLN A 88 -13.93 1.46 -3.65
N THR A 89 -14.85 1.46 -4.61
CA THR A 89 -14.80 0.56 -5.77
C THR A 89 -13.57 0.83 -6.63
N GLU A 90 -13.28 2.11 -6.89
CA GLU A 90 -12.06 2.54 -7.59
C GLU A 90 -10.81 2.18 -6.79
N ALA A 91 -10.82 2.39 -5.47
CA ALA A 91 -9.70 2.02 -4.60
C ALA A 91 -9.41 0.51 -4.63
N CYS A 92 -10.47 -0.31 -4.58
CA CYS A 92 -10.43 -1.76 -4.65
C CYS A 92 -9.85 -2.23 -6.00
N ALA A 93 -10.36 -1.69 -7.10
CA ALA A 93 -9.89 -2.02 -8.44
C ALA A 93 -8.41 -1.66 -8.64
N LEU A 94 -8.00 -0.46 -8.20
CA LEU A 94 -6.63 0.01 -8.33
C LEU A 94 -5.65 -0.77 -7.43
N GLU A 95 -6.04 -1.11 -6.20
CA GLU A 95 -5.26 -1.98 -5.31
C GLU A 95 -5.00 -3.34 -5.96
N VAL A 96 -6.06 -4.01 -6.45
CA VAL A 96 -5.94 -5.30 -7.14
C VAL A 96 -5.06 -5.19 -8.38
N LYS A 97 -5.23 -4.11 -9.16
CA LYS A 97 -4.40 -3.84 -10.34
C LYS A 97 -2.92 -3.76 -9.97
N TRP A 98 -2.55 -2.96 -8.97
CA TRP A 98 -1.15 -2.82 -8.55
C TRP A 98 -0.58 -4.13 -8.01
N ILE A 99 -1.33 -4.86 -7.18
CA ILE A 99 -0.87 -6.15 -6.64
C ILE A 99 -0.58 -7.15 -7.77
N ARG A 100 -1.47 -7.22 -8.77
CA ARG A 100 -1.32 -8.13 -9.92
C ARG A 100 -0.16 -7.75 -10.84
N THR A 101 0.00 -6.46 -11.13
CA THR A 101 1.01 -5.96 -12.08
C THR A 101 2.41 -5.94 -11.49
N ILE A 102 2.56 -5.62 -10.20
CA ILE A 102 3.86 -5.63 -9.51
C ILE A 102 4.28 -7.07 -9.17
N GLY A 103 3.32 -7.91 -8.77
CA GLY A 103 3.56 -9.32 -8.44
C GLY A 103 4.06 -9.57 -7.01
N LYS A 104 3.86 -10.80 -6.54
CA LYS A 104 4.23 -11.28 -5.19
C LYS A 104 5.02 -12.59 -5.26
N GLY A 105 5.88 -12.83 -4.27
CA GLY A 105 6.68 -14.06 -4.17
C GLY A 105 7.62 -14.22 -5.37
N SER A 106 7.56 -15.37 -6.05
CA SER A 106 8.37 -15.62 -7.25
C SER A 106 8.04 -14.70 -8.44
N LYS A 107 6.89 -14.02 -8.41
CA LYS A 107 6.42 -13.13 -9.47
C LYS A 107 6.69 -11.65 -9.20
N GLY A 108 7.16 -11.29 -8.00
CA GLY A 108 7.43 -9.89 -7.69
C GLY A 108 7.66 -9.57 -6.21
N PRO A 109 8.02 -8.31 -5.92
CA PRO A 109 8.56 -7.89 -4.63
C PRO A 109 7.53 -7.75 -3.50
N LEU A 110 6.22 -7.85 -3.80
CA LEU A 110 5.19 -7.56 -2.82
C LEU A 110 5.10 -8.61 -1.71
N THR A 111 4.94 -8.13 -0.48
CA THR A 111 4.70 -8.90 0.74
C THR A 111 3.21 -8.98 1.08
N ASN A 112 2.32 -8.64 0.14
CA ASN A 112 0.88 -8.77 0.30
C ASN A 112 0.46 -10.23 0.55
N ILE A 113 -0.24 -10.48 1.65
CA ILE A 113 -0.83 -11.81 1.94
C ILE A 113 -1.97 -12.07 0.96
N TRP A 114 -2.91 -11.12 0.89
CA TRP A 114 -4.10 -11.20 0.05
C TRP A 114 -3.87 -10.58 -1.33
N PRO A 115 -4.59 -11.03 -2.37
CA PRO A 115 -4.51 -10.46 -3.72
C PRO A 115 -5.11 -9.05 -3.85
N GLY A 116 -5.66 -8.49 -2.76
CA GLY A 116 -6.37 -7.22 -2.74
C GLY A 116 -7.88 -7.39 -2.85
N GLY A 117 -8.59 -6.27 -2.79
CA GLY A 117 -10.05 -6.23 -2.87
C GLY A 117 -10.74 -6.39 -1.52
N ASP A 118 -12.03 -6.74 -1.53
CA ASP A 118 -12.84 -6.82 -0.29
C ASP A 118 -12.55 -8.08 0.55
N LEU A 119 -11.62 -8.94 0.12
CA LEU A 119 -11.17 -10.13 0.85
C LEU A 119 -10.00 -9.83 1.82
N GLY A 120 -9.74 -8.56 2.15
CA GLY A 120 -8.73 -8.14 3.12
C GLY A 120 -9.23 -8.20 4.58
N PRO A 121 -8.31 -8.13 5.58
CA PRO A 121 -8.70 -8.17 6.99
C PRO A 121 -9.65 -7.01 7.32
N GLY A 122 -10.87 -7.35 7.73
CA GLY A 122 -11.97 -6.42 8.01
C GLY A 122 -13.30 -6.72 7.32
N HIS A 123 -13.38 -7.76 6.48
CA HIS A 123 -14.66 -8.26 5.94
C HIS A 123 -14.84 -9.73 6.33
N GLU A 124 -15.60 -9.97 7.40
CA GLU A 124 -16.26 -11.25 7.58
C GLU A 124 -17.27 -11.40 6.43
N THR A 125 -17.16 -12.50 5.68
CA THR A 125 -18.23 -12.93 4.79
C THR A 125 -19.50 -13.11 5.61
N LEU A 126 -20.59 -12.48 5.17
CA LEU A 126 -21.95 -12.73 5.67
C LEU A 126 -22.24 -14.24 5.74
#